data_AF-A0A495L3G9-F1
#
_entry.id   AF-A0A495L3G9-F1
#
_cell.length_a   1.000
_cell.length_b   1.000
_cell.length_c   1.000
_cell.angle_alpha   90.00
_cell.angle_beta   90.00
_cell.angle_gamma   90.00
#
_symmetry.space_group_name_H-M   'P 1'
#
loop_
_entity.id
_entity.type
_entity.pdbx_description
1 polymer ?
#
loop_
_entity_poly.entity_id
_entity_poly.type
_entity_poly.pdbx_seq_one_letter_code
_entity_poly.pdbx_strand_id
1 'polypeptide(L)' 'MKHDESAVSGWRISSYSADTGRSCVEVGWTPGAAAVRDSTQRGLGYLAFEPQAWASLTSALKQRA' A
#
# COMPACT_ATOMS: atom_id res chain seq x y z
N MET A 1 3.58 13.72 9.90
CA MET A 1 3.94 12.46 10.57
C MET A 1 5.02 11.77 9.77
N LYS A 2 6.20 11.52 10.35
CA LYS A 2 7.18 10.58 9.77
C LYS A 2 6.83 9.21 10.34
N HIS A 3 6.17 8.36 9.55
CA HIS A 3 5.98 6.98 9.96
C HIS A 3 7.34 6.27 9.89
N ASP A 4 7.76 5.66 11.00
CA ASP A 4 9.03 4.94 11.14
C ASP A 4 9.05 3.75 10.18
N GLU A 5 9.96 3.78 9.21
CA GLU A 5 10.10 2.78 8.15
C GLU A 5 10.43 1.38 8.71
N SER A 6 10.93 1.31 9.96
CA SER A 6 11.24 0.08 10.70
C SER A 6 10.01 -0.71 11.18
N ALA A 7 8.80 -0.12 11.11
CA ALA A 7 7.58 -0.75 11.60
C ALA A 7 6.84 -1.61 10.56
N VAL A 8 7.24 -1.55 9.27
CA VAL A 8 6.56 -2.26 8.17
C VAL A 8 7.36 -3.46 7.71
N SER A 9 6.71 -4.61 7.66
CA SER A 9 7.31 -5.87 7.22
C SER A 9 6.63 -6.45 5.97
N GLY A 10 7.35 -7.34 5.27
CA GLY A 10 6.75 -8.16 4.21
C GLY A 10 6.31 -7.39 2.96
N TRP A 11 7.06 -6.36 2.56
CA TRP A 11 6.80 -5.62 1.32
C TRP A 11 6.70 -6.55 0.12
N ARG A 12 5.62 -6.40 -0.66
CA ARG A 12 5.34 -7.16 -1.86
C ARG A 12 4.85 -6.25 -2.97
N ILE A 13 5.50 -6.33 -4.13
CA ILE A 13 5.07 -5.63 -5.34
C ILE A 13 3.76 -6.27 -5.85
N SER A 14 2.80 -5.43 -6.25
CA SER A 14 1.56 -5.90 -6.87
C SER A 14 1.84 -6.60 -8.20
N SER A 15 1.20 -7.75 -8.44
CA SER A 15 1.30 -8.45 -9.74
C SER A 15 0.73 -7.63 -10.89
N TYR A 16 -0.23 -6.75 -10.61
CA TYR A 16 -0.78 -5.80 -11.59
C TYR A 16 0.21 -4.69 -11.96
N SER A 17 1.33 -4.58 -11.25
CA SER A 17 2.41 -3.63 -11.55
C SER A 17 3.60 -4.25 -12.28
N ALA A 18 3.54 -5.55 -12.61
CA ALA A 18 4.65 -6.26 -13.24
C ALA A 18 4.69 -6.12 -14.78
N ASP A 19 3.53 -6.01 -15.45
CA ASP A 19 3.45 -6.08 -16.91
C ASP A 19 3.82 -4.80 -17.68
N THR A 20 4.10 -3.69 -17.00
CA THR A 20 4.29 -2.38 -17.64
C THR A 20 5.70 -1.80 -17.50
N GLY A 21 6.66 -2.56 -16.96
CA GLY A 21 8.05 -2.09 -16.77
C GLY A 21 8.20 -0.96 -15.74
N ARG A 22 7.12 -0.63 -15.03
CA ARG A 22 7.05 0.39 -13.98
C ARG A 22 6.30 -0.20 -12.79
N SER A 23 7.03 -0.70 -11.80
CA SER A 23 6.44 -1.17 -10.55
C SER A 23 5.89 0.03 -9.78
N CYS A 24 4.58 0.29 -9.85
CA CYS A 24 3.98 1.50 -9.27
C CYS A 24 3.44 1.32 -7.84
N VAL A 25 3.17 0.08 -7.38
CA VAL A 25 2.54 -0.14 -6.06
C VAL A 25 3.16 -1.33 -5.32
N GLU A 26 3.52 -1.10 -4.05
CA GLU A 26 3.89 -2.11 -3.06
C GLU A 26 2.94 -2.08 -1.86
N VAL A 27 2.66 -3.26 -1.30
CA VAL A 27 1.94 -3.42 -0.02
C VAL A 27 2.84 -4.05 1.04
N GLY A 28 2.74 -3.58 2.27
CA GLY A 28 3.43 -4.12 3.44
C GLY A 28 2.51 -4.14 4.66
N TRP A 29 3.00 -4.66 5.77
CA TRP A 29 2.19 -4.92 6.96
C TRP A 29 2.81 -4.32 8.21
N THR A 30 1.96 -3.64 8.99
CA THR A 30 2.25 -3.19 10.35
C THR A 30 1.30 -3.90 11.32
N PRO A 31 1.54 -3.86 12.65
CA PRO A 31 0.55 -4.32 13.62
C PRO A 31 -0.78 -3.56 13.44
N GLY A 32 -1.78 -4.23 12.88
CA GLY A 32 -3.12 -3.70 12.72
C GLY A 32 -3.39 -2.85 11.48
N ALA A 33 -2.44 -2.68 10.54
CA ALA A 33 -2.70 -1.91 9.32
C ALA A 33 -1.93 -2.40 8.09
N ALA A 34 -2.53 -2.18 6.92
CA ALA A 34 -1.90 -2.37 5.62
C ALA A 34 -1.19 -1.07 5.20
N ALA A 35 0.09 -1.17 4.86
CA ALA A 35 0.87 -0.07 4.32
C ALA A 35 0.89 -0.15 2.79
N VAL A 36 0.64 0.97 2.11
CA VAL A 36 0.68 1.07 0.64
C VAL A 36 1.59 2.21 0.23
N ARG A 37 2.48 1.97 -0.73
CA ARG A 37 3.38 3.00 -1.27
C ARG A 37 3.66 2.82 -2.75
N ASP A 38 4.22 3.89 -3.32
CA ASP A 38 4.82 3.88 -4.64
C ASP A 38 6.14 3.09 -4.62
N SER A 39 6.27 2.06 -5.44
CA SER A 39 7.49 1.22 -5.47
C SER A 39 8.70 1.94 -6.08
N THR A 40 8.46 2.96 -6.92
CA THR A 40 9.52 3.78 -7.53
C THR A 40 9.92 4.96 -6.66
N GLN A 41 9.08 5.35 -5.70
CA GLN A 41 9.31 6.50 -4.82
C GLN A 41 9.29 6.14 -3.33
N ARG A 42 9.93 5.01 -2.97
CA ARG A 42 9.94 4.45 -1.60
C ARG A 42 10.33 5.47 -0.51
N GLY A 43 11.26 6.37 -0.80
CA GLY A 43 11.74 7.40 0.13
C GLY A 43 10.73 8.51 0.44
N LEU A 44 9.60 8.58 -0.28
CA LEU A 44 8.50 9.50 0.04
C LEU A 44 7.58 8.97 1.15
N GLY A 45 7.79 7.74 1.61
CA GLY A 45 7.01 7.11 2.67
C GLY A 45 5.87 6.25 2.14
N TYR A 46 4.88 6.01 3.01
CA TYR A 46 3.74 5.14 2.74
C TYR A 46 2.48 5.64 3.45
N LEU A 47 1.32 5.21 2.94
CA LEU A 47 0.03 5.40 3.61
C LEU A 47 -0.30 4.12 4.39
N ALA A 48 -0.79 4.25 5.62
CA ALA A 48 -1.24 3.12 6.43
C ALA A 48 -2.76 3.14 6.57
N PHE A 49 -3.38 1.99 6.35
CA PHE A 49 -4.83 1.81 6.43
C PHE A 49 -5.18 0.75 7.46
N GLU A 50 -5.97 1.13 8.46
CA GLU A 50 -6.63 0.17 9.34
C GLU A 50 -7.64 -0.68 8.55
N PRO A 51 -8.03 -1.86 9.06
CA PRO A 51 -8.85 -2.82 8.30
C PRO A 51 -10.19 -2.23 7.87
N GLN A 52 -10.81 -1.40 8.72
CA GLN A 52 -12.08 -0.75 8.41
C GLN A 52 -11.93 0.26 7.27
N ALA A 53 -10.89 1.11 7.31
CA ALA A 53 -10.62 2.08 6.26
C ALA A 53 -10.33 1.39 4.92
N TRP A 54 -9.58 0.29 4.94
CA TRP A 54 -9.30 -0.51 3.75
C TRP A 54 -10.57 -1.14 3.15
N ALA A 55 -11.46 -1.68 4.00
CA ALA A 55 -12.74 -2.23 3.58
C ALA A 55 -13.63 -1.15 2.95
N SER A 56 -13.71 0.04 3.57
CA SER A 56 -14.46 1.17 3.02
C SER A 56 -13.92 1.64 1.67
N LEU A 57 -12.61 1.76 1.52
CA LEU A 57 -11.97 2.15 0.26
C LEU A 57 -12.31 1.16 -0.86
N THR A 58 -12.08 -0.13 -0.63
CA THR A 58 -12.31 -1.16 -1.66
C THR A 58 -13.78 -1.30 -2.03
N SER A 59 -14.69 -1.15 -1.06
CA SER A 59 -16.13 -1.09 -1.31
C SER A 59 -16.50 0.10 -2.21
N ALA A 60 -16.00 1.30 -1.87
CA ALA A 60 -16.26 2.51 -2.65
C ALA A 60 -15.72 2.43 -4.08
N LEU A 61 -14.54 1.81 -4.28
CA LEU A 61 -13.96 1.61 -5.61
C LEU A 61 -14.80 0.65 -6.47
N LYS A 62 -15.31 -0.44 -5.88
CA LYS A 62 -16.17 -1.41 -6.59
C LYS A 62 -17.51 -0.83 -7.02
N GLN A 63 -18.06 0.11 -6.26
CA GLN A 63 -19.33 0.77 -6.57
C GLN A 63 -19.21 1.86 -7.64
N ARG A 64 -17.99 2.26 -7.97
CA ARG A 64 -17.68 3.29 -8.98
C ARG A 64 -17.17 2.69 -10.30
N ALA A 65 -17.19 1.36 -10.43
CA ALA A 65 -16.81 0.62 -11.62
C ALA A 65 -18.01 0.37 -12.54
#